data_AF-A0A1A8BPG3-F1
#
_entry.id   AF-A0A1A8BPG3-F1
#
_cell.length_a   1.000
_cell.length_b   1.000
_cell.length_c   1.000
_cell.angle_alpha   90.00
_cell.angle_beta   90.00
_cell.angle_gamma   90.00
#
_symmetry.space_group_name_H-M   'P 1'
#
loop_
_entity.id
_entity.type
_entity.pdbx_description
1 polymer ?
#
loop_
_entity_poly.entity_id
_entity_poly.type
_entity_poly.pdbx_seq_one_letter_code
_entity_poly.pdbx_strand_id
1 'polypeptide(L)'
;PELSGEDTTDRPAAHVIGRIGPIPGKTLRWESRTGQAFVSGGVSYKVEDGALQVNETGLYHIYSRVELIFKGCTSTSSFDHSIF
;
A
#
# COMPACT_ATOMS: atom_id res chain seq x y z
N PRO A 1 -8.19 -5.06 28.70
CA PRO A 1 -8.10 -3.59 28.75
C PRO A 1 -8.98 -2.99 27.65
N GLU A 2 -10.14 -2.46 28.06
CA GLU A 2 -11.08 -1.78 27.19
C GLU A 2 -10.44 -0.48 26.69
N LEU A 3 -10.34 -0.32 25.37
CA LEU A 3 -9.89 0.92 24.74
C LEU A 3 -11.05 1.92 24.84
N SER A 4 -10.97 2.78 25.85
CA SER A 4 -11.81 3.97 25.98
C SER A 4 -11.74 4.79 24.70
N GLY A 5 -12.91 5.14 24.14
CA GLY A 5 -13.07 5.84 22.88
C GLY A 5 -12.42 7.21 22.86
N GLU A 6 -11.19 7.26 22.37
CA GLU A 6 -10.52 8.43 21.84
C GLU A 6 -10.59 8.31 20.32
N ASP A 7 -11.19 9.30 19.65
CA ASP A 7 -11.52 9.31 18.22
C ASP A 7 -10.44 8.61 17.36
N THR A 8 -10.72 7.35 16.99
CA THR A 8 -9.81 6.53 16.18
C THR A 8 -9.77 6.98 14.72
N THR A 9 -10.48 8.05 14.37
CA THR A 9 -10.70 8.52 13.00
C THR A 9 -9.52 9.28 12.41
N ASP A 10 -8.52 9.66 13.22
CA ASP A 10 -7.40 10.50 12.75
C ASP A 10 -6.02 9.88 12.93
N ARG A 11 -5.93 8.57 13.24
CA ARG A 11 -4.62 7.92 13.32
C ARG A 11 -4.03 7.76 11.91
N PRO A 12 -2.73 8.11 11.70
CA PRO A 12 -2.04 7.88 10.45
C PRO A 12 -2.01 6.41 10.07
N ALA A 13 -2.75 6.06 9.04
CA ALA A 13 -2.86 4.68 8.59
C ALA A 13 -3.27 4.60 7.12
N ALA A 14 -2.82 3.55 6.45
CA ALA A 14 -3.24 3.24 5.10
C ALA A 14 -3.27 1.72 4.86
N HIS A 15 -4.25 1.29 4.08
CA HIS A 15 -4.27 -0.01 3.43
C HIS A 15 -4.65 0.22 1.98
N VAL A 16 -3.81 -0.21 1.05
CA VAL A 16 -4.06 -0.06 -0.38
C VAL A 16 -4.02 -1.42 -1.05
N ILE A 17 -4.84 -1.60 -2.07
CA ILE A 17 -5.01 -2.89 -2.75
C ILE A 17 -4.57 -2.80 -4.21
N GLY A 18 -4.17 -3.93 -4.80
CA GLY A 18 -3.68 -3.97 -6.18
C GLY A 18 -4.70 -3.42 -7.17
N ARG A 19 -4.26 -2.49 -8.02
CA ARG A 19 -5.10 -1.93 -9.09
C ARG A 19 -4.75 -2.57 -10.43
N ILE A 20 -5.74 -3.13 -11.10
CA ILE A 20 -5.60 -3.66 -12.46
C ILE A 20 -5.58 -2.49 -13.44
N GLY A 21 -4.57 -2.43 -14.30
CA GLY A 21 -4.44 -1.41 -15.33
C GLY A 21 -3.03 -1.41 -15.94
N PRO A 22 -2.77 -0.56 -16.95
CA PRO A 22 -1.40 -0.30 -17.35
C PRO A 22 -0.59 0.12 -16.12
N ILE A 23 0.65 -0.34 -16.02
CA ILE A 23 1.60 0.07 -14.98
C ILE A 23 2.50 1.14 -15.62
N PRO A 24 2.06 2.43 -15.72
CA PRO A 24 2.96 3.47 -16.18
C PRO A 24 3.99 3.72 -15.07
N GLY A 25 5.26 3.40 -15.31
CA GLY A 25 6.36 3.71 -14.40
C GLY A 25 7.04 2.50 -13.76
N LYS A 26 7.78 2.75 -12.67
CA LYS A 26 8.63 1.76 -11.98
C LYS A 26 7.99 1.16 -10.72
N THR A 27 6.85 1.70 -10.28
CA THR A 27 6.15 1.32 -9.05
C THR A 27 4.79 0.69 -9.35
N LEU A 28 4.33 -0.18 -8.45
CA LEU A 28 2.99 -0.75 -8.53
C LEU A 28 1.92 0.33 -8.32
N ARG A 29 0.78 0.20 -9.01
CA ARG A 29 -0.38 1.07 -8.83
C ARG A 29 -1.37 0.43 -7.87
N TRP A 30 -1.93 1.28 -7.01
CA TRP A 30 -2.78 0.86 -5.91
C TRP A 30 -4.10 1.62 -5.92
N GLU A 31 -5.14 0.95 -5.43
CA GLU A 31 -6.44 1.52 -5.13
C GLU A 31 -6.48 1.85 -3.63
N SER A 32 -6.96 3.05 -3.30
CA SER A 32 -6.86 3.62 -1.95
C SER A 32 -8.19 4.02 -1.32
N ARG A 33 -9.31 3.92 -2.07
CA ARG A 33 -10.62 4.44 -1.65
C ARG A 33 -11.75 3.43 -1.75
N THR A 34 -11.58 2.34 -2.47
CA THR A 34 -12.67 1.37 -2.72
C THR A 34 -12.39 0.01 -2.09
N GLY A 35 -13.48 -0.72 -1.80
CA GLY A 35 -13.40 -2.04 -1.17
C GLY A 35 -12.85 -1.97 0.25
N GLN A 36 -11.78 -2.72 0.51
CA GLN A 36 -11.09 -2.73 1.81
C GLN A 36 -9.97 -1.69 1.91
N ALA A 37 -9.72 -0.92 0.85
CA ALA A 37 -8.69 0.11 0.84
C ALA A 37 -9.11 1.37 1.61
N PHE A 38 -8.16 1.96 2.33
CA PHE A 38 -8.37 3.21 3.05
C PHE A 38 -7.06 3.99 3.22
N VAL A 39 -7.21 5.30 3.44
CA VAL A 39 -6.17 6.21 3.92
C VAL A 39 -6.76 7.10 5.01
N SER A 40 -5.99 7.39 6.06
CA SER A 40 -6.42 8.11 7.28
C SER A 40 -5.26 8.86 7.91
N GLY A 41 -5.57 9.87 8.73
CA GLY A 41 -4.61 10.56 9.61
C GLY A 41 -3.40 11.14 8.87
N GLY A 42 -3.63 12.04 7.91
CA GLY A 42 -2.54 12.71 7.20
C GLY A 42 -1.75 11.84 6.20
N VAL A 43 -2.07 10.54 6.03
CA VAL A 43 -1.52 9.72 4.96
C VAL A 43 -2.27 9.98 3.65
N SER A 44 -1.55 10.17 2.55
CA SER A 44 -2.14 10.40 1.23
C SER A 44 -1.52 9.49 0.17
N TYR A 45 -2.34 8.97 -0.74
CA TYR A 45 -1.85 8.22 -1.90
C TYR A 45 -1.52 9.17 -3.05
N LYS A 46 -0.28 9.10 -3.55
CA LYS A 46 0.18 9.86 -4.73
C LYS A 46 0.07 8.99 -5.96
N VAL A 47 -0.97 9.23 -6.75
CA VAL A 47 -1.30 8.43 -7.93
C VAL A 47 -0.19 8.46 -8.97
N GLU A 48 0.52 9.57 -9.15
CA GLU A 48 1.61 9.70 -10.14
C GLU A 48 2.85 8.89 -9.75
N ASP A 49 3.16 8.82 -8.46
CA ASP A 49 4.35 8.12 -7.93
C ASP A 49 4.07 6.67 -7.52
N GLY A 50 2.80 6.33 -7.31
CA GLY A 50 2.39 4.99 -6.85
C GLY A 50 2.72 4.77 -5.38
N ALA A 51 2.84 5.85 -4.61
CA ALA A 51 3.41 5.86 -3.27
C ALA A 51 2.43 6.38 -2.21
N LEU A 52 2.69 6.02 -0.95
CA LEU A 52 2.06 6.60 0.22
C LEU A 52 2.94 7.74 0.74
N GLN A 53 2.40 8.95 0.78
CA GLN A 53 3.03 10.09 1.43
C GLN A 53 2.49 10.21 2.86
N VAL A 54 3.41 10.19 3.81
CA VAL A 54 3.15 10.40 5.23
C VAL A 54 3.54 11.83 5.58
N ASN A 55 2.63 12.58 6.20
CA ASN A 55 2.86 13.98 6.56
C ASN A 55 3.37 14.18 8.00
N GLU A 56 3.36 13.12 8.82
CA GLU A 56 3.74 13.16 10.23
C GLU A 56 4.95 12.27 10.50
N THR A 57 5.96 12.80 11.18
CA THR A 57 7.13 12.00 11.60
C THR A 57 6.73 11.04 12.70
N GLY A 58 7.18 9.79 12.62
CA GLY A 58 6.86 8.78 13.63
C GLY A 58 7.39 7.40 13.27
N LEU A 59 7.07 6.43 14.13
CA LEU A 59 7.33 5.02 13.87
C LEU A 59 6.10 4.41 13.20
N TYR A 60 6.31 3.80 12.04
CA TYR A 60 5.25 3.19 11.24
C TYR A 60 5.53 1.71 11.05
N HIS A 61 4.50 0.88 11.20
CA HIS A 61 4.56 -0.50 10.78
C HIS A 61 4.18 -0.60 9.30
N ILE A 62 5.16 -0.90 8.46
CA ILE A 62 4.99 -1.00 7.00
C ILE A 62 4.96 -2.49 6.61
N TYR A 63 3.96 -2.86 5.81
CA TYR A 63 3.81 -4.19 5.26
C TYR A 63 3.39 -4.13 3.79
N SER A 64 3.71 -5.17 3.03
CA SER A 64 3.23 -5.34 1.65
C SER A 64 3.20 -6.82 1.28
N ARG A 65 2.24 -7.19 0.44
CA ARG A 65 2.09 -8.54 -0.12
C ARG A 65 1.81 -8.42 -1.62
N VAL A 66 2.55 -9.20 -2.42
CA VAL A 66 2.29 -9.37 -3.85
C VAL A 66 2.01 -10.85 -4.09
N GLU A 67 1.02 -11.12 -4.94
CA GLU A 67 0.69 -12.46 -5.41
C GLU A 67 0.91 -12.52 -6.91
N LEU A 68 1.73 -13.47 -7.35
CA LEU A 68 2.15 -13.62 -8.73
C LEU A 68 1.65 -14.96 -9.26
N ILE A 69 0.98 -14.94 -10.41
CA ILE A 69 0.49 -16.15 -11.09
C ILE A 69 1.15 -16.21 -12.47
N PHE A 70 1.93 -17.26 -12.71
CA PHE A 70 2.64 -17.47 -13.97
C PHE A 70 2.05 -18.64 -14.74
N LYS A 71 1.95 -18.49 -16.06
CA LYS A 71 1.58 -19.60 -16.97
C LYS A 71 2.76 -20.52 -17.31
N GLY A 72 3.99 -20.09 -17.00
CA GLY A 72 5.22 -20.87 -17.17
C GLY A 72 6.37 -20.23 -16.41
N CYS A 73 7.26 -21.06 -15.86
CA CYS A 73 8.45 -20.64 -15.13
C CYS A 73 9.67 -21.38 -15.66
N THR A 74 10.82 -20.72 -15.67
CA THR A 74 12.14 -21.34 -15.92
C THR A 74 12.89 -21.52 -14.60
N SER A 75 13.97 -22.31 -14.61
CA SER A 75 14.85 -22.46 -13.44
C SER A 75 15.52 -21.16 -12.98
N THR A 76 15.53 -20.13 -13.83
CA THR A 76 16.11 -18.81 -13.57
C THR A 76 15.06 -17.74 -13.23
N SER A 77 13.78 -18.11 -13.16
CA SER A 77 12.72 -17.15 -12.86
C SER A 77 12.79 -16.73 -11.40
N SER A 78 13.10 -15.46 -11.15
CA SER A 78 13.09 -14.83 -9.84
C SER A 78 12.41 -13.47 -9.91
N PHE A 79 11.81 -13.05 -8.79
CA PHE A 79 11.08 -11.79 -8.69
C PHE A 79 11.44 -11.09 -7.40
N ASP A 80 11.92 -9.86 -7.53
CA ASP A 80 12.22 -9.00 -6.40
C ASP A 80 11.03 -8.09 -6.14
N HIS A 81 10.59 -8.05 -4.89
CA HIS A 81 9.57 -7.13 -4.42
C HIS A 81 10.20 -6.23 -3.36
N SER A 82 10.34 -4.95 -3.69
CA SER A 82 10.96 -3.94 -2.85
C SER A 82 9.96 -2.85 -2.47
N ILE A 83 10.13 -2.33 -1.26
CA ILE A 83 9.50 -1.12 -0.75
C ILE A 83 10.64 -0.13 -0.55
N PHE A 84 10.55 1.06 -1.13
CA PHE A 84 11.61 2.07 -1.12
C PHE A 84 11.04 3.48 -1.17
#